data_AF-A0A497NVG8-F1
#
_entry.id   AF-A0A497NVG8-F1
#
_cell.length_a   1.000
_cell.length_b   1.000
_cell.length_c   1.000
_cell.angle_alpha   90.00
_cell.angle_beta   90.00
_cell.angle_gamma   90.00
#
_symmetry.space_group_name_H-M   'P 1'
#
loop_
_entity.id
_entity.type
_entity.pdbx_description
1 polymer ?
#
loop_
_entity_poly.entity_id
_entity_poly.type
_entity_poly.pdbx_seq_one_letter_code
_entity_poly.pdbx_strand_id
1 'polypeptide(L)'
;MTKVSIYINDKVWSEFKKKVFQKYGSLRKISSEVETILRSLIVEDAVVSGFKRIGVEAKGTISSSDIKAKRPILKGPPSEEIIRKMRQKRVVETLPRHQPNSKTIRN
;
A
#
# COMPACT_ATOMS: atom_id res chain seq x y z
N MET A 1 14.42 27.19 -19.73
CA MET A 1 14.72 27.10 -18.28
C MET A 1 14.94 28.51 -17.77
N THR A 2 14.20 28.95 -16.75
CA THR A 2 14.36 30.30 -16.18
C THR A 2 15.42 30.25 -15.09
N LYS A 3 16.35 31.20 -15.09
CA LYS A 3 17.36 31.32 -14.02
C LYS A 3 16.72 32.03 -12.81
N VAL A 4 16.83 31.41 -11.64
CA VAL A 4 16.32 31.95 -10.38
C VAL A 4 17.45 31.95 -9.37
N SER A 5 17.52 33.00 -8.55
CA SER A 5 18.43 33.11 -7.42
C SER A 5 17.62 33.02 -6.13
N ILE A 6 18.06 32.21 -5.18
CA ILE A 6 17.40 32.00 -3.89
C ILE A 6 18.47 32.12 -2.81
N TYR A 7 18.14 32.80 -1.71
CA TYR A 7 19.02 32.88 -0.56
C TYR A 7 18.69 31.77 0.42
N ILE A 8 19.68 30.97 0.77
CA ILE A 8 19.54 29.80 1.66
C ILE A 8 20.64 29.91 2.72
N ASN A 9 20.30 29.54 3.95
CA ASN A 9 21.29 29.45 5.03
C ASN A 9 22.43 28.48 4.66
N ASP A 10 23.68 28.90 4.85
CA ASP A 10 24.88 28.15 4.44
C ASP A 10 24.99 26.75 5.04
N LYS A 11 24.54 26.59 6.30
CA LYS A 11 24.56 25.29 6.99
C LYS A 11 23.59 24.32 6.31
N VAL A 12 22.38 24.80 6.02
CA VAL A 12 21.34 24.01 5.32
C VAL A 12 21.80 23.67 3.90
N TRP A 13 22.39 24.64 3.19
CA TRP A 13 22.89 24.44 1.83
C TRP A 13 24.04 23.42 1.77
N SER A 14 24.93 23.44 2.76
CA SER A 14 26.06 22.50 2.84
C SER A 14 25.59 21.07 3.08
N GLU A 15 24.63 20.88 3.99
CA GLU A 15 24.02 19.57 4.24
C GLU A 15 23.24 19.05 3.02
N PHE A 16 22.52 19.95 2.32
CA PHE A 16 21.83 19.60 1.09
C PHE A 16 22.80 19.11 0.00
N LYS A 17 23.90 19.84 -0.24
CA LYS A 17 24.93 19.43 -1.21
C LYS A 17 25.53 18.07 -0.88
N LYS A 18 25.79 17.77 0.39
CA LYS A 18 26.27 16.45 0.83
C LYS A 18 25.28 15.35 0.45
N LYS A 19 23.99 15.54 0.71
CA LYS A 19 22.94 14.57 0.35
C LYS A 19 22.84 14.36 -1.16
N VAL A 20 22.87 15.44 -1.95
CA VAL A 20 22.88 15.35 -3.42
C VAL A 20 24.09 14.57 -3.91
N PHE A 21 25.26 14.84 -3.35
CA PHE A 21 26.49 14.14 -3.70
C PHE A 21 26.43 12.65 -3.31
N GLN A 22 25.91 12.31 -2.13
CA GLN A 22 25.72 10.92 -1.71
C GLN A 22 24.77 10.16 -2.63
N LYS A 23 23.71 10.80 -3.12
CA LYS A 23 22.69 10.18 -3.98
C LYS A 23 23.15 9.99 -5.43
N TYR A 24 23.87 10.97 -6.00
CA TYR A 24 24.19 10.98 -7.43
C TYR A 24 25.69 10.89 -7.74
N GLY A 25 26.56 10.92 -6.74
CA GLY A 25 28.02 11.00 -6.91
C GLY A 25 28.49 12.34 -7.52
N SER A 26 27.61 13.33 -7.67
CA SER A 26 27.92 14.58 -8.35
C SER A 26 27.04 15.75 -7.89
N LEU A 27 27.65 16.94 -7.78
CA LEU A 27 26.95 18.19 -7.51
C LEU A 27 26.28 18.79 -8.75
N ARG A 28 26.54 18.27 -9.96
CA ARG A 28 25.89 18.76 -11.20
C ARG A 28 24.36 18.55 -11.20
N LYS A 29 23.85 17.71 -10.29
CA LYS A 29 22.43 17.41 -10.14
C LYS A 29 21.71 18.27 -9.11
N ILE A 30 22.37 19.28 -8.50
CA ILE A 30 21.76 20.18 -7.52
C ILE A 30 20.47 20.82 -8.06
N SER A 31 20.52 21.43 -9.24
CA SER A 31 19.35 22.11 -9.81
C SER A 31 18.19 21.14 -10.08
N SER A 32 18.50 19.93 -10.56
CA SER A 32 17.48 18.88 -10.76
C SER A 32 16.88 18.39 -9.45
N GLU A 33 17.67 18.25 -8.38
CA GLU A 33 17.14 17.83 -7.08
C GLU A 33 16.25 18.92 -6.47
N VAL A 34 16.65 20.20 -6.58
CA VAL A 34 15.81 21.34 -6.15
C VAL A 34 14.49 21.35 -6.91
N GLU A 35 14.51 21.16 -8.22
CA GLU A 35 13.29 21.07 -9.04
C GLU A 35 12.42 19.87 -8.63
N THR A 36 13.02 18.72 -8.34
CA THR A 36 12.31 17.52 -7.90
C THR A 36 11.58 17.77 -6.58
N ILE A 37 12.23 18.43 -5.62
CA ILE A 37 11.62 18.79 -4.33
C ILE A 37 10.46 19.77 -4.52
N LEU A 38 10.63 20.79 -5.36
CA LEU A 38 9.55 21.74 -5.65
C LEU A 38 8.36 21.04 -6.31
N ARG A 39 8.61 20.14 -7.27
CA ARG A 39 7.56 19.34 -7.91
C ARG A 39 6.84 18.44 -6.91
N SER A 40 7.56 17.77 -6.01
CA SER A 40 6.91 16.91 -5.01
C SER A 40 6.01 17.70 -4.07
N LEU A 41 6.44 18.91 -3.65
CA LEU A 41 5.64 19.77 -2.78
C LEU A 41 4.37 20.28 -3.49
N ILE A 42 4.48 20.69 -4.77
CA ILE A 42 3.31 21.11 -5.56
C ILE A 42 2.32 19.95 -5.76
N VAL A 43 2.82 18.74 -6.04
CA VAL A 43 1.98 17.56 -6.20
C VAL A 43 1.29 17.19 -4.87
N GLU A 44 2.02 17.23 -3.76
CA GLU A 44 1.43 16.97 -2.44
C GLU A 44 0.28 17.95 -2.13
N ASP A 45 0.48 19.24 -2.38
CA ASP A 45 -0.57 20.26 -2.18
C ASP A 45 -1.77 20.07 -3.13
N ALA A 46 -1.52 19.71 -4.39
CA ALA A 46 -2.57 19.37 -5.35
C ALA A 46 -3.39 18.14 -4.92
N VAL A 47 -2.72 17.11 -4.38
CA VAL A 47 -3.36 15.90 -3.87
C VAL A 47 -4.21 16.22 -2.63
N VAL A 48 -3.64 16.95 -1.66
CA VAL A 48 -4.36 17.37 -0.44
C VAL A 48 -5.57 18.22 -0.77
N SER A 49 -5.43 19.20 -1.67
CA SER A 49 -6.55 20.04 -2.12
C SER A 49 -7.62 19.24 -2.89
N GLY A 50 -7.22 18.25 -3.69
CA GLY A 50 -8.13 17.32 -4.35
C GLY A 50 -8.98 16.51 -3.37
N PHE A 51 -8.36 15.92 -2.34
CA PHE A 51 -9.09 15.19 -1.29
C PHE A 51 -10.04 16.11 -0.51
N LYS A 52 -9.64 17.34 -0.22
CA LYS A 52 -10.50 18.33 0.45
C LYS A 52 -11.76 18.63 -0.35
N ARG A 53 -11.67 18.72 -1.69
CA ARG A 53 -12.84 18.94 -2.57
C ARG A 53 -13.85 17.79 -2.53
N ILE A 54 -13.40 16.57 -2.22
CA ILE A 54 -14.26 15.38 -2.12
C ILE A 54 -14.76 15.19 -0.67
N GLY A 55 -14.47 16.14 0.23
CA GLY A 55 -14.91 16.09 1.63
C GLY A 55 -14.06 15.16 2.52
N VAL A 56 -12.85 14.80 2.07
CA VAL A 56 -11.92 13.95 2.83
C VAL A 56 -10.78 14.81 3.36
N GLU A 57 -10.61 14.85 4.69
CA GLU A 57 -9.44 15.48 5.31
C GLU A 57 -8.19 14.62 5.10
N ALA A 58 -7.39 14.97 4.09
CA ALA A 58 -6.07 14.37 3.88
C ALA A 58 -4.99 15.16 4.63
N LYS A 59 -4.35 14.53 5.62
CA LYS A 59 -3.12 15.04 6.27
C LYS A 59 -1.88 14.61 5.47
N GLY A 60 -1.73 15.12 4.24
CA GLY A 60 -0.59 14.84 3.36
C GLY A 60 -0.65 13.48 2.65
N THR A 61 0.47 13.05 2.07
CA THR A 61 0.59 11.72 1.44
C THR A 61 0.83 10.64 2.49
N ILE A 62 -0.15 9.77 2.72
CA ILE A 62 -0.01 8.63 3.64
C ILE A 62 0.76 7.51 2.92
N SER A 63 1.83 7.00 3.53
CA SER A 63 2.56 5.86 2.97
C SER A 63 1.67 4.61 2.90
N SER A 64 1.86 3.80 1.86
CA SER A 64 1.17 2.52 1.71
C SER A 64 1.43 1.56 2.89
N SER A 65 2.58 1.67 3.55
CA SER A 65 2.90 0.94 4.79
C SER A 65 1.96 1.30 5.92
N ASP A 66 1.65 2.58 6.08
CA ASP A 66 0.86 3.10 7.19
C ASP A 66 -0.62 2.78 6.97
N ILE A 67 -1.05 2.77 5.71
CA ILE A 67 -2.37 2.27 5.32
C ILE A 67 -2.50 0.78 5.69
N LYS A 68 -1.49 -0.06 5.37
CA LYS A 68 -1.49 -1.49 5.72
C LYS A 68 -1.58 -1.69 7.24
N ALA A 69 -0.84 -0.90 8.02
CA ALA A 69 -0.87 -0.97 9.49
C ALA A 69 -2.23 -0.58 10.09
N LYS A 70 -2.94 0.36 9.46
CA LYS A 70 -4.28 0.80 9.89
C LYS A 70 -5.43 -0.06 9.32
N ARG A 71 -5.15 -1.05 8.47
CA ARG A 71 -6.23 -1.87 7.88
C ARG A 71 -6.98 -2.60 9.00
N PRO A 72 -8.32 -2.59 8.96
CA PRO A 72 -9.11 -3.41 9.88
C PRO A 72 -8.72 -4.87 9.71
N ILE A 73 -8.29 -5.51 10.80
CA ILE A 73 -8.05 -6.95 10.81
C ILE A 73 -9.43 -7.61 10.77
N LEU A 74 -9.74 -8.27 9.65
CA LEU A 74 -10.98 -9.02 9.50
C LEU A 74 -11.00 -10.13 10.56
N LYS A 75 -12.00 -10.09 11.43
CA LYS A 75 -12.21 -11.12 12.45
C LYS A 75 -12.85 -12.34 11.78
N GLY A 76 -12.25 -13.51 11.98
CA GLY A 76 -12.80 -14.78 11.51
C GLY A 76 -11.76 -15.65 10.81
N PRO A 77 -12.13 -16.90 10.50
CA PRO A 77 -11.27 -17.79 9.75
C PRO A 77 -11.01 -17.21 8.35
N PRO A 78 -9.84 -17.47 7.76
CA PRO A 78 -9.54 -17.10 6.38
C PRO A 78 -10.67 -17.54 5.45
N SER A 79 -11.04 -16.68 4.50
CA SER A 79 -12.10 -16.97 3.51
C SER A 79 -11.83 -18.27 2.74
N GLU A 80 -10.56 -18.63 2.56
CA GLU A 80 -10.15 -19.94 2.04
C GLU A 80 -10.71 -21.11 2.85
N GLU A 81 -10.66 -21.04 4.18
CA GLU A 81 -11.15 -22.11 5.06
C GLU A 81 -12.68 -22.23 4.97
N ILE A 82 -13.39 -21.11 4.84
CA ILE A 82 -14.83 -21.06 4.63
C ILE A 82 -15.19 -21.71 3.29
N ILE A 83 -14.49 -21.31 2.21
CA ILE A 83 -14.70 -21.86 0.86
C ILE A 83 -14.40 -23.37 0.84
N ARG A 84 -13.35 -23.82 1.54
CA ARG A 84 -13.01 -25.24 1.67
C ARG A 84 -14.13 -26.03 2.34
N LYS A 85 -14.68 -25.53 3.45
CA LYS A 85 -15.83 -26.16 4.15
C LYS A 85 -17.07 -26.21 3.26
N MET A 86 -17.34 -25.15 2.50
CA MET A 86 -18.46 -25.13 1.54
C MET A 86 -18.30 -26.18 0.44
N ARG A 87 -17.08 -26.34 -0.11
CA ARG A 87 -16.79 -27.39 -1.11
C ARG A 87 -16.94 -28.78 -0.51
N GLN A 88 -16.40 -29.02 0.68
CA GLN A 88 -16.53 -30.31 1.37
C GLN A 88 -17.99 -30.66 1.64
N LYS A 89 -18.81 -29.72 2.10
CA LYS A 89 -20.26 -29.94 2.27
C LYS A 89 -20.94 -30.34 0.96
N ARG A 90 -20.65 -29.64 -0.13
CA ARG A 90 -21.21 -29.97 -1.46
C ARG A 90 -20.83 -31.38 -1.92
N VAL A 91 -19.59 -31.80 -1.68
CA VAL A 91 -19.10 -33.14 -2.05
C VAL A 91 -19.77 -34.23 -1.20
N VAL A 92 -19.97 -33.98 0.09
CA VAL A 92 -20.65 -34.92 1.00
C VAL A 92 -22.15 -35.03 0.66
N GLU A 93 -22.79 -33.96 0.20
CA GLU A 93 -24.21 -33.99 -0.22
C GLU A 93 -24.44 -34.69 -1.57
N THR A 94 -23.42 -34.75 -2.44
CA THR A 94 -23.53 -35.38 -3.77
C THR A 94 -23.13 -36.86 -3.80
N LEU A 95 -22.56 -37.40 -2.72
CA LEU A 95 -22.23 -38.83 -2.63
C LEU A 95 -23.44 -39.62 -2.12
N PRO A 96 -23.89 -40.69 -2.81
CA PRO A 96 -24.96 -41.55 -2.31
C PRO A 96 -24.50 -42.23 -1.01
N ARG A 97 -25.34 -42.16 0.03
CA ARG A 97 -25.11 -42.89 1.29
C ARG A 97 -25.17 -44.39 1.00
N HIS A 98 -24.01 -45.04 0.89
CA HIS A 98 -23.94 -46.49 0.82
C HIS A 98 -24.33 -47.06 2.20
N GLN A 99 -25.54 -47.61 2.32
CA GLN A 99 -25.90 -48.47 3.46
C GLN A 99 -25.22 -49.84 3.24
N PRO A 100 -24.49 -50.40 4.22
CA PRO A 100 -23.99 -51.76 4.11
C PRO A 100 -25.17 -52.74 4.33
N ASN A 101 -25.41 -53.59 3.33
CA ASN A 101 -26.45 -54.63 3.37
C ASN A 101 -26.14 -55.64 4.48
N SER A 102 -27.03 -55.73 5.48
CA SER A 102 -27.12 -56.85 6.40
C SER A 102 -27.55 -58.10 5.63
N LYS A 103 -26.60 -58.97 5.27
CA LYS A 103 -26.95 -60.30 4.76
C LYS A 103 -27.42 -61.18 5.92
N THR A 104 -28.71 -61.47 5.86
CA THR A 104 -29.46 -62.47 6.61
C THR A 104 -28.72 -63.80 6.70
N ILE A 105 -28.43 -64.24 7.92
CA ILE A 105 -28.09 -65.63 8.25
C ILE A 105 -29.36 -66.46 8.06
N ARG A 106 -29.32 -67.50 7.23
CA ARG A 106 -30.32 -68.57 7.22
C ARG A 106 -29.62 -69.89 7.54
N ASN A 107 -30.08 -70.47 8.66
CA ASN A 107 -30.06 -71.83 9.20
C ASN A 107 -29.14 -72.86 8.54
#